data_AF-A0A4Y4DWN2-F1
#
_entry.id   AF-A0A4Y4DWN2-F1
#
_cell.length_a   1.000
_cell.length_b   1.000
_cell.length_c   1.000
_cell.angle_alpha   90.00
_cell.angle_beta   90.00
_cell.angle_gamma   90.00
#
_symmetry.space_group_name_H-M   'P 1'
#
loop_
_entity.id
_entity.type
_entity.pdbx_description
1 polymer ?
#
loop_
_entity_poly.entity_id
_entity_poly.type
_entity_poly.pdbx_seq_one_letter_code
_entity_poly.pdbx_strand_id
1 'polypeptide(L)'
;MARLARRVQVENDYGEILHYERHTGGGLVSPHARVPESVPVGSGTYVEKGAVVGHGCQLGDGSWIDRDVVLGRDVRIGDNVRLAPETRVGDRARVGSGARVGRRVLVEPGAVVSPDEIVPDDATVRRRGGIRSGYDVAA
;
A
#
# COMPACT_ATOMS: atom_id res chain seq x y z
N MET A 1 28.40 7.87 -15.59
CA MET A 1 27.21 7.18 -15.04
C MET A 1 26.08 8.20 -14.94
N ALA A 2 25.08 8.14 -15.81
CA ALA A 2 23.97 9.08 -15.80
C ALA A 2 23.13 8.89 -14.53
N ARG A 3 22.96 9.94 -13.74
CA ARG A 3 22.04 9.94 -12.61
C ARG A 3 20.62 9.84 -13.18
N LEU A 4 19.94 8.71 -12.95
CA LEU A 4 18.54 8.54 -13.31
C LEU A 4 17.74 9.75 -12.79
N ALA A 5 16.91 10.34 -13.66
CA ALA A 5 16.10 11.48 -13.29
C ALA A 5 15.23 11.11 -12.07
N ARG A 6 15.33 11.93 -11.01
CA ARG A 6 14.58 11.72 -9.77
C ARG A 6 13.08 11.83 -10.00
N ARG A 7 12.65 12.65 -10.97
CA ARG A 7 11.25 12.82 -11.36
C ARG A 7 10.91 12.01 -12.60
N VAL A 8 9.72 11.41 -12.60
CA VAL A 8 9.17 10.60 -13.68
C VAL A 8 7.78 11.14 -14.01
N GLN A 9 7.50 11.31 -15.30
CA GLN A 9 6.17 11.63 -15.81
C GLN A 9 5.50 10.32 -16.23
N VAL A 10 4.27 10.11 -15.79
CA VAL A 10 3.45 8.94 -16.13
C VAL A 10 2.10 9.46 -16.60
N GLU A 11 1.69 9.08 -17.79
CA GLU A 11 0.34 9.37 -18.28
C GLU A 11 -0.61 8.27 -17.80
N ASN A 12 -1.75 8.65 -17.21
CA ASN A 12 -2.78 7.69 -16.84
C ASN A 12 -3.74 7.43 -18.01
N ASP A 13 -4.67 6.49 -17.83
CA ASP A 13 -5.63 6.08 -18.87
C ASP A 13 -6.61 7.21 -19.29
N TYR A 14 -6.68 8.30 -18.52
CA TYR A 14 -7.47 9.49 -18.83
C TYR A 14 -6.67 10.56 -19.58
N GLY A 15 -5.41 10.30 -19.93
CA GLY A 15 -4.51 11.25 -20.57
C GLY A 15 -3.93 12.30 -19.62
N GLU A 16 -4.08 12.14 -18.31
CA GLU A 16 -3.51 13.05 -17.34
C GLU A 16 -2.04 12.72 -17.09
N ILE A 17 -1.18 13.72 -17.15
CA ILE A 17 0.24 13.58 -16.79
C ILE A 17 0.40 13.69 -15.28
N LEU A 18 0.77 12.57 -14.66
CA LEU A 18 1.11 12.46 -13.26
C LEU A 18 2.63 12.57 -13.09
N HIS A 19 3.04 13.15 -11.96
CA HIS A 19 4.45 13.30 -11.60
C HIS A 19 4.76 12.44 -10.39
N TYR A 20 5.80 11.61 -10.50
CA TYR A 20 6.30 10.78 -9.41
C TYR A 20 7.79 11.04 -9.18
N GLU A 21 8.25 10.68 -7.99
CA GLU A 21 9.67 10.63 -7.66
C GLU A 21 10.12 9.17 -7.49
N ARG A 22 11.29 8.83 -8.03
CA ARG A 22 11.93 7.55 -7.72
C ARG A 22 12.36 7.53 -6.27
N HIS A 23 11.98 6.48 -5.56
CA HIS A 23 12.33 6.26 -4.17
C HIS A 23 13.38 5.15 -4.04
N THR A 24 13.97 5.01 -2.85
CA THR A 24 14.87 3.91 -2.51
C THR A 24 14.19 2.57 -2.82
N GLY A 25 14.85 1.67 -3.55
CA GLY A 25 14.28 0.37 -3.97
C GLY A 25 13.73 0.34 -5.40
N GLY A 26 13.55 1.50 -6.04
CA GLY A 26 13.21 1.62 -7.46
C GLY A 26 11.74 1.93 -7.77
N GLY A 27 10.88 1.97 -6.75
CA GLY A 27 9.48 2.37 -6.87
C GLY A 27 9.26 3.87 -7.11
N LEU A 28 8.01 4.22 -7.38
CA LEU A 28 7.55 5.57 -7.70
C LEU A 28 6.60 6.09 -6.62
N VAL A 29 6.93 7.25 -6.07
CA VAL A 29 6.18 7.87 -4.97
C VAL A 29 5.65 9.22 -5.42
N SER A 30 4.36 9.46 -5.23
CA SER A 30 3.74 10.76 -5.49
C SER A 30 4.40 11.84 -4.63
N PRO A 31 4.64 13.06 -5.14
CA PRO A 31 5.14 14.18 -4.34
C PRO A 31 4.18 14.59 -3.21
N HIS A 32 2.94 14.11 -3.25
CA HIS A 32 1.93 14.32 -2.22
C HIS A 32 1.76 13.14 -1.25
N ALA A 33 2.57 12.08 -1.40
CA ALA A 33 2.66 11.00 -0.43
C ALA A 33 3.75 11.30 0.61
N ARG A 34 3.66 10.65 1.77
CA ARG A 34 4.67 10.74 2.84
C ARG A 34 5.29 9.37 3.07
N VAL A 35 6.50 9.19 2.56
CA VAL A 35 7.27 7.96 2.71
C VAL A 35 8.68 8.32 3.23
N PRO A 36 9.12 7.77 4.37
CA PRO A 36 10.48 7.96 4.85
C PRO A 36 11.50 7.45 3.83
N GLU A 37 12.61 8.17 3.63
CA GLU A 37 13.70 7.78 2.70
C GLU A 37 14.30 6.40 3.03
N SER A 38 14.27 6.03 4.31
CA SER A 38 14.73 4.73 4.81
C SER A 38 13.82 3.55 4.46
N VAL A 39 12.60 3.79 3.99
CA VAL A 39 11.66 2.73 3.61
C VAL A 39 11.93 2.33 2.16
N PRO A 40 12.33 1.08 1.88
CA PRO A 40 12.45 0.61 0.52
C PRO A 40 11.06 0.43 -0.10
N VAL A 41 10.89 0.98 -1.29
CA VAL A 41 9.73 0.83 -2.16
C VAL A 41 10.19 0.08 -3.40
N GLY A 42 9.70 -1.15 -3.54
CA GLY A 42 10.07 -2.07 -4.61
C GLY A 42 9.88 -1.52 -6.03
N SER A 43 10.59 -2.11 -6.98
CA SER A 43 10.52 -1.71 -8.38
C SER A 43 9.12 -1.95 -8.95
N GLY A 44 8.63 -1.00 -9.73
CA GLY A 44 7.26 -1.05 -10.27
C GLY A 44 6.16 -0.80 -9.23
N THR A 45 6.51 -0.54 -7.96
CA THR A 45 5.54 -0.16 -6.93
C THR A 45 5.21 1.32 -7.01
N TYR A 46 3.92 1.64 -6.93
CA TYR A 46 3.40 3.00 -6.89
C TYR A 46 2.86 3.34 -5.49
N VAL A 47 3.18 4.53 -5.01
CA VAL A 47 2.60 5.11 -3.80
C VAL A 47 1.90 6.41 -4.15
N GLU A 48 0.59 6.41 -4.03
CA GLU A 48 -0.29 7.46 -4.53
C GLU A 48 -0.43 8.66 -3.59
N LYS A 49 -1.00 9.74 -4.13
CA LYS A 49 -1.23 10.99 -3.39
C LYS A 49 -1.96 10.77 -2.07
N GLY A 50 -1.51 11.45 -1.01
CA GLY A 50 -2.13 11.36 0.32
C GLY A 50 -1.75 10.10 1.10
N ALA A 51 -1.11 9.10 0.49
CA ALA A 51 -0.67 7.91 1.21
C ALA A 51 0.42 8.26 2.24
N VAL A 52 0.38 7.58 3.40
CA VAL A 52 1.34 7.76 4.49
C VAL A 52 1.92 6.40 4.87
N VAL A 53 3.25 6.31 4.88
CA VAL A 53 3.98 5.08 5.22
C VAL A 53 4.81 5.30 6.47
N GLY A 54 4.58 4.48 7.50
CA GLY A 54 5.35 4.51 8.75
C GLY A 54 6.80 4.05 8.58
N HIS A 55 7.63 4.39 9.57
CA HIS A 55 9.02 3.92 9.62
C HIS A 55 9.11 2.40 9.76
N GLY A 56 10.21 1.83 9.27
CA GLY A 56 10.50 0.39 9.37
C GLY A 56 9.73 -0.49 8.36
N CYS A 57 8.82 0.11 7.59
CA CYS A 57 8.07 -0.59 6.55
C CYS A 57 8.96 -1.11 5.42
N GLN A 58 8.47 -2.13 4.71
CA GLN A 58 9.03 -2.64 3.45
C GLN A 58 7.88 -2.88 2.48
N LEU A 59 8.01 -2.36 1.26
CA LEU A 59 7.04 -2.51 0.20
C LEU A 59 7.66 -3.33 -0.93
N GLY A 60 7.09 -4.51 -1.20
CA GLY A 60 7.53 -5.41 -2.28
C GLY A 60 7.31 -4.81 -3.67
N ASP A 61 7.75 -5.55 -4.69
CA ASP A 61 7.73 -5.11 -6.10
C ASP A 61 6.32 -5.14 -6.70
N GLY A 62 6.05 -4.33 -7.71
CA GLY A 62 4.79 -4.33 -8.47
C GLY A 62 3.53 -3.98 -7.68
N SER A 63 3.66 -3.50 -6.45
CA SER A 63 2.54 -3.18 -5.56
C SER A 63 1.91 -1.82 -5.87
N TRP A 64 0.68 -1.61 -5.42
CA TRP A 64 -0.01 -0.32 -5.54
C TRP A 64 -0.57 0.07 -4.18
N ILE A 65 -0.02 1.14 -3.63
CA ILE A 65 -0.48 1.76 -2.40
C ILE A 65 -1.31 2.96 -2.82
N ASP A 66 -2.62 2.79 -2.88
CA ASP A 66 -3.51 3.77 -3.47
C ASP A 66 -3.68 5.02 -2.58
N ARG A 67 -4.40 6.00 -3.11
CA ARG A 67 -4.58 7.30 -2.49
C ARG A 67 -5.16 7.19 -1.09
N ASP A 68 -4.63 8.03 -0.20
CA ASP A 68 -5.09 8.15 1.19
C ASP A 68 -4.93 6.85 2.02
N VAL A 69 -4.14 5.87 1.56
CA VAL A 69 -3.78 4.68 2.33
C VAL A 69 -2.81 5.03 3.46
N VAL A 70 -3.01 4.44 4.64
CA VAL A 70 -2.12 4.63 5.79
C VAL A 70 -1.52 3.30 6.21
N LEU A 71 -0.19 3.20 6.14
CA LEU A 71 0.58 2.11 6.73
C LEU A 71 1.18 2.57 8.04
N GLY A 72 0.94 1.82 9.12
CA GLY A 72 1.59 1.99 10.41
C GLY A 72 3.08 1.71 10.35
N ARG A 73 3.72 1.55 11.51
CA ARG A 73 5.14 1.22 11.61
C ARG A 73 5.40 -0.26 11.38
N ASP A 74 6.56 -0.59 10.83
CA ASP A 74 7.04 -1.97 10.67
C ASP A 74 6.09 -2.90 9.88
N VAL A 75 5.30 -2.32 8.96
CA VAL A 75 4.41 -3.09 8.07
C VAL A 75 5.22 -3.76 6.97
N ARG A 76 4.87 -5.01 6.64
CA ARG A 76 5.45 -5.74 5.50
C ARG A 76 4.39 -5.92 4.42
N ILE A 77 4.62 -5.31 3.26
CA ILE A 77 3.79 -5.52 2.06
C ILE A 77 4.59 -6.43 1.12
N GLY A 78 4.01 -7.56 0.72
CA GLY A 78 4.57 -8.46 -0.27
C GLY A 78 4.56 -7.89 -1.68
N ASP A 79 4.86 -8.74 -2.67
CA ASP A 79 4.89 -8.34 -4.08
C ASP A 79 3.49 -8.36 -4.69
N ASN A 80 3.25 -7.50 -5.68
CA ASN A 80 1.99 -7.43 -6.42
C ASN A 80 0.74 -7.21 -5.54
N VAL A 81 0.90 -6.54 -4.39
CA VAL A 81 -0.21 -6.20 -3.51
C VAL A 81 -0.98 -5.00 -4.03
N ARG A 82 -2.30 -5.01 -3.91
CA ARG A 82 -3.16 -3.84 -4.16
C ARG A 82 -3.84 -3.43 -2.85
N LEU A 83 -3.54 -2.23 -2.36
CA LEU A 83 -4.29 -1.61 -1.26
C LEU A 83 -5.14 -0.49 -1.84
N ALA A 84 -6.45 -0.67 -1.86
CA ALA A 84 -7.38 0.32 -2.41
C ALA A 84 -7.53 1.55 -1.48
N PRO A 85 -8.18 2.64 -1.96
CA PRO A 85 -8.18 3.92 -1.26
C PRO A 85 -8.70 3.86 0.18
N GLU A 86 -8.15 4.74 1.02
CA GLU A 86 -8.58 4.99 2.40
C GLU A 86 -8.38 3.78 3.35
N THR A 87 -7.70 2.73 2.90
CA THR A 87 -7.35 1.56 3.71
C THR A 87 -6.28 1.88 4.74
N ARG A 88 -6.43 1.30 5.93
CA ARG A 88 -5.52 1.50 7.08
C ARG A 88 -4.92 0.16 7.49
N VAL A 89 -3.59 0.08 7.45
CA VAL A 89 -2.83 -1.09 7.86
C VAL A 89 -2.07 -0.79 9.16
N GLY A 90 -2.46 -1.44 10.25
CA GLY A 90 -1.90 -1.19 11.57
C GLY A 90 -0.44 -1.61 11.74
N ASP A 91 0.20 -1.09 12.79
CA ASP A 91 1.61 -1.39 13.12
C ASP A 91 1.91 -2.90 13.10
N ARG A 92 3.04 -3.29 12.51
CA ARG A 92 3.55 -4.68 12.45
C ARG A 92 2.65 -5.67 11.69
N ALA A 93 1.62 -5.19 10.99
CA ALA A 93 0.81 -6.04 10.13
C ALA A 93 1.59 -6.53 8.90
N ARG A 94 1.11 -7.62 8.29
CA ARG A 94 1.69 -8.21 7.09
C ARG A 94 0.61 -8.40 6.04
N VAL A 95 0.90 -8.00 4.80
CA VAL A 95 0.05 -8.24 3.65
C VAL A 95 0.81 -9.13 2.68
N GLY A 96 0.34 -10.36 2.48
CA GLY A 96 0.98 -11.35 1.63
C GLY A 96 0.96 -10.96 0.16
N SER A 97 1.91 -11.49 -0.62
CA SER A 97 2.02 -11.20 -2.05
C SER A 97 0.72 -11.56 -2.80
N GLY A 98 0.38 -10.77 -3.82
CA GLY A 98 -0.83 -10.97 -4.64
C GLY A 98 -2.14 -10.56 -3.96
N ALA A 99 -2.13 -10.23 -2.66
CA ALA A 99 -3.33 -9.85 -1.94
C ALA A 99 -3.99 -8.58 -2.51
N ARG A 100 -5.32 -8.57 -2.50
CA ARG A 100 -6.16 -7.46 -2.96
C ARG A 100 -7.03 -6.99 -1.81
N VAL A 101 -6.68 -5.84 -1.26
CA VAL A 101 -7.37 -5.23 -0.13
C VAL A 101 -8.28 -4.13 -0.63
N GLY A 102 -9.58 -4.31 -0.40
CA GLY A 102 -10.64 -3.38 -0.77
C GLY A 102 -10.53 -2.01 -0.11
N ARG A 103 -11.47 -1.13 -0.44
CA ARG A 103 -11.52 0.26 0.02
C ARG A 103 -11.89 0.32 1.49
N ARG A 104 -11.35 1.31 2.21
CA ARG A 104 -11.68 1.57 3.63
C ARG A 104 -11.54 0.35 4.54
N VAL A 105 -10.66 -0.58 4.19
CA VAL A 105 -10.37 -1.74 5.03
C VAL A 105 -9.54 -1.32 6.23
N LEU A 106 -9.84 -1.90 7.39
CA LEU A 106 -9.00 -1.81 8.59
C LEU A 106 -8.26 -3.13 8.82
N VAL A 107 -6.95 -3.14 8.63
CA VAL A 107 -6.09 -4.27 9.05
C VAL A 107 -5.56 -3.95 10.44
N GLU A 108 -5.93 -4.75 11.44
CA GLU A 108 -5.50 -4.55 12.82
C GLU A 108 -3.97 -4.63 12.97
N PRO A 109 -3.38 -3.96 13.98
CA PRO A 109 -1.96 -4.12 14.30
C PRO A 109 -1.57 -5.58 14.49
N GLY A 110 -0.50 -6.01 13.81
CA GLY A 110 0.01 -7.37 13.83
C GLY A 110 -0.87 -8.41 13.13
N ALA A 111 -1.95 -8.01 12.46
CA ALA A 111 -2.75 -8.93 11.65
C ALA A 111 -2.01 -9.34 10.37
N VAL A 112 -2.44 -10.46 9.79
CA VAL A 112 -1.87 -11.03 8.57
C VAL A 112 -2.99 -11.18 7.54
N VAL A 113 -2.80 -10.56 6.38
CA VAL A 113 -3.56 -10.88 5.17
C VAL A 113 -2.76 -11.94 4.42
N SER A 114 -3.38 -13.08 4.13
CA SER A 114 -2.72 -14.19 3.44
C SER A 114 -2.32 -13.79 2.01
N PRO A 115 -1.32 -14.47 1.41
CA PRO A 115 -1.06 -14.33 -0.03
C PRO A 115 -2.32 -14.61 -0.84
N ASP A 116 -2.50 -13.86 -1.94
CA ASP A 116 -3.63 -13.95 -2.86
C ASP A 116 -5.04 -13.72 -2.25
N GLU A 117 -5.10 -13.34 -0.97
CA GLU A 117 -6.36 -13.08 -0.27
C GLU A 117 -7.08 -11.86 -0.85
N ILE A 118 -8.40 -11.97 -0.99
CA ILE A 118 -9.26 -10.87 -1.40
C ILE A 118 -10.03 -10.38 -0.16
N VAL A 119 -9.66 -9.21 0.33
CA VAL A 119 -10.36 -8.57 1.44
C VAL A 119 -11.41 -7.61 0.86
N PRO A 120 -12.71 -7.80 1.14
CA PRO A 120 -13.75 -6.95 0.59
C PRO A 120 -13.70 -5.53 1.17
N ASP A 121 -14.30 -4.58 0.45
CA ASP A 121 -14.47 -3.21 0.90
C ASP A 121 -15.13 -3.16 2.30
N ASP A 122 -14.76 -2.14 3.09
CA ASP A 122 -15.29 -1.88 4.43
C ASP A 122 -15.07 -3.00 5.46
N ALA A 123 -14.26 -4.02 5.13
CA ALA A 123 -13.95 -5.10 6.05
C ALA A 123 -12.90 -4.71 7.10
N THR A 124 -12.86 -5.48 8.18
CA THR A 124 -11.81 -5.46 9.19
C THR A 124 -11.07 -6.80 9.19
N VAL A 125 -9.77 -6.78 8.95
CA VAL A 125 -8.90 -7.95 9.12
C VAL A 125 -8.38 -7.96 10.54
N ARG A 126 -8.78 -8.98 11.31
CA ARG A 126 -8.45 -9.06 12.72
C ARG A 126 -7.21 -9.91 12.93
N ARG A 127 -6.36 -9.52 13.89
CA ARG A 127 -5.17 -10.31 14.28
C ARG A 127 -5.58 -11.71 14.76
N ARG A 128 -6.75 -11.79 15.40
CA ARG A 128 -7.40 -13.03 15.80
C ARG A 128 -8.87 -12.92 15.40
N GLY A 129 -9.36 -13.88 14.62
CA GLY A 129 -10.76 -13.94 14.21
C GLY A 129 -11.04 -13.68 12.73
N GLY A 130 -10.02 -13.71 11.86
CA GLY A 130 -10.18 -13.66 10.41
C GLY A 130 -10.65 -12.30 9.90
N ILE A 131 -11.29 -12.31 8.72
CA ILE A 131 -11.85 -11.12 8.07
C ILE A 131 -13.31 -10.99 8.49
N ARG A 132 -13.70 -9.80 8.96
CA ARG A 132 -15.09 -9.45 9.25
C ARG A 132 -15.54 -8.38 8.27
N SER A 133 -16.62 -8.62 7.54
CA SER A 133 -17.18 -7.65 6.60
C SER A 133 -17.99 -6.59 7.33
N GLY A 134 -17.99 -5.34 6.83
CA GLY A 134 -18.89 -4.29 7.29
C GLY A 134 -20.37 -4.63 7.12
N TYR A 135 -20.70 -5.61 6.28
CA TYR A 135 -22.05 -6.14 6.07
C TYR A 135 -22.47 -7.21 7.11
N ASP A 136 -21.55 -7.69 7.95
CA ASP A 136 -21.83 -8.76 8.94
C ASP A 136 -22.58 -8.26 10.20
N VAL A 137 -23.31 -7.14 10.11
CA VAL A 137 -24.10 -6.56 11.22
C VAL A 137 -25.58 -6.93 11.17
N ALA A 138 -25.96 -7.95 10.40
CA ALA A 138 -27.31 -8.51 10.37
C ALA A 138 -27.29 -10.01 10.67
N ALA A 139 -27.07 -10.38 11.94
CA ALA A 139 -27.38 -11.70 12.48
C ALA A 139 -27.88 -11.55 13.93
#